data_AF-A0A327VQX9-F1
#
_entry.id   AF-A0A327VQX9-F1
#
_cell.length_a   1.000
_cell.length_b   1.000
_cell.length_c   1.000
_cell.angle_alpha   90.00
_cell.angle_beta   90.00
_cell.angle_gamma   90.00
#
_symmetry.space_group_name_H-M   'P 1'
#
loop_
_entity.id
_entity.type
_entity.pdbx_description
1 polymer ?
#
loop_
_entity_poly.entity_id
_entity_poly.type
_entity_poly.pdbx_seq_one_letter_code
_entity_poly.pdbx_strand_id
1 'polypeptide(L)'
;MTLNVITCAPCDSAATYRVRADGWFDCPAGHELAPADVDFDGMTTWAVDDSGTLGTVVCPSQSLHAIADALTDLDESDYTADPAHAARAALDTAYSACVNSIAAYRCGIA
;
A
#
# COMPACT_ATOMS: atom_id res chain seq x y z
N MET A 1 -2.27 -8.21 -5.18
CA MET A 1 -2.00 -6.84 -4.72
C MET A 1 -3.17 -5.95 -5.09
N THR A 2 -3.84 -5.37 -4.09
CA THR A 2 -4.85 -4.33 -4.35
C THR A 2 -4.10 -3.01 -4.43
N LEU A 3 -3.79 -2.58 -5.65
CA LEU A 3 -3.11 -1.31 -5.92
C LEU A 3 -4.16 -0.23 -6.13
N ASN A 4 -4.11 0.84 -5.34
CA ASN A 4 -4.93 2.02 -5.58
C ASN A 4 -4.22 2.91 -6.60
N VAL A 5 -4.60 2.79 -7.86
CA VAL A 5 -3.91 3.44 -8.99
C VAL A 5 -3.93 4.97 -8.84
N ILE A 6 -2.76 5.59 -8.99
CA ILE A 6 -2.63 7.05 -9.03
C ILE A 6 -2.82 7.53 -10.47
N THR A 7 -3.80 8.42 -10.67
CA THR A 7 -4.11 9.02 -11.96
C THR A 7 -3.49 10.41 -12.10
N CYS A 8 -3.20 10.79 -13.34
CA CYS A 8 -2.64 12.10 -13.68
C CYS A 8 -3.72 13.18 -13.58
N ALA A 9 -3.64 14.02 -12.54
CA ALA A 9 -4.56 15.14 -12.33
C ALA A 9 -4.57 16.14 -13.51
N PRO A 10 -3.42 16.53 -14.11
CA PRO A 10 -3.40 17.36 -15.32
C PRO A 10 -4.09 16.75 -16.55
N CYS A 11 -4.37 15.44 -16.55
CA CYS A 11 -5.07 14.74 -17.63
C CYS A 11 -6.53 14.44 -17.30
N ASP A 12 -7.13 15.14 -16.34
CA ASP A 12 -8.49 14.86 -15.85
C ASP A 12 -8.68 13.38 -15.43
N SER A 13 -7.64 12.78 -14.85
CA SER A 13 -7.59 11.36 -14.48
C SER A 13 -7.74 10.35 -15.62
N ALA A 14 -7.62 10.77 -16.89
CA ALA A 14 -7.70 9.88 -18.06
C ALA A 14 -6.44 9.02 -18.26
N ALA A 15 -5.34 9.35 -17.59
CA ALA A 15 -4.06 8.68 -17.72
C ALA A 15 -3.52 8.24 -16.35
N THR A 16 -2.74 7.16 -16.34
CA THR A 16 -2.03 6.66 -15.15
C THR A 16 -0.55 6.97 -15.24
N TYR A 17 0.10 7.18 -14.10
CA TYR A 17 1.54 7.32 -14.02
C TYR A 17 2.23 5.95 -14.15
N ARG A 18 3.39 5.92 -14.79
CA ARG A 18 4.25 4.74 -14.94
C ARG A 18 5.65 5.04 -14.46
N VAL A 19 6.34 4.01 -13.97
CA VAL A 19 7.73 4.12 -13.51
C VAL A 19 8.70 4.22 -14.67
N ARG A 20 9.72 5.06 -14.50
CA ARG A 20 10.84 5.24 -15.42
C ARG A 20 12.10 4.59 -14.86
N ALA A 21 13.10 4.42 -15.73
CA ALA A 21 14.40 3.82 -15.37
C ALA A 21 15.21 4.65 -14.36
N ASP A 22 14.92 5.95 -14.23
CA ASP A 22 15.54 6.89 -13.28
C ASP A 22 14.80 6.97 -11.93
N GLY A 23 13.75 6.18 -11.74
CA GLY A 23 12.94 6.16 -10.51
C GLY A 23 11.90 7.26 -10.43
N TRP A 24 11.72 8.07 -11.48
CA TRP A 24 10.62 9.03 -11.60
C TRP A 24 9.37 8.37 -12.18
N PHE A 25 8.25 9.08 -12.13
CA PHE A 25 7.04 8.67 -12.83
C PHE A 25 6.66 9.65 -13.93
N ASP A 26 6.12 9.12 -15.01
CA ASP A 26 5.53 9.90 -16.10
C ASP A 26 4.19 9.33 -16.54
N CYS A 27 3.32 10.19 -17.07
CA CYS A 27 2.12 9.77 -17.77
C CYS A 27 2.33 9.82 -19.30
N PRO A 28 1.50 9.15 -20.10
CA PRO A 28 1.59 9.21 -21.57
C PRO A 28 1.50 10.61 -22.20
N ALA A 29 1.00 11.61 -21.46
CA ALA A 29 0.97 13.00 -21.89
C ALA A 29 2.26 13.78 -21.58
N GLY A 30 3.24 13.15 -20.93
CA GLY A 30 4.54 13.74 -20.60
C GLY A 30 4.59 14.52 -19.28
N HIS A 31 3.55 14.42 -18.43
CA HIS A 31 3.60 15.00 -17.09
C HIS A 31 4.43 14.13 -16.16
N GLU A 32 5.37 14.74 -15.45
CA GLU A 32 6.27 14.07 -14.51
C GLU A 32 5.73 14.17 -13.08
N LEU A 33 6.05 13.19 -12.26
CA LEU A 33 5.77 13.15 -10.83
C LEU A 33 6.98 12.58 -10.11
N ALA A 34 7.51 13.32 -9.12
CA ALA A 34 8.61 12.81 -8.31
C ALA A 34 8.06 11.88 -7.20
N PRO A 35 8.82 10.87 -6.76
CA PRO A 35 8.46 10.04 -5.61
C PRO A 35 8.16 10.83 -4.34
N ALA A 36 8.86 11.95 -4.12
CA ALA A 36 8.66 12.83 -2.98
C ALA A 36 7.36 13.66 -3.05
N ASP A 37 6.77 13.81 -4.24
CA ASP A 37 5.53 14.57 -4.45
C ASP A 37 4.28 13.71 -4.27
N VAL A 38 4.45 12.38 -4.17
CA VAL A 38 3.34 11.49 -3.81
C VAL A 38 3.07 11.69 -2.33
N ASP A 39 1.99 12.40 -2.01
CA ASP A 39 1.59 12.64 -0.62
C ASP A 39 1.14 11.34 0.04
N PHE A 40 1.74 11.05 1.20
CA PHE A 40 1.36 9.92 2.02
C PHE A 40 0.66 10.46 3.26
N ASP A 41 -0.55 9.97 3.49
CA ASP A 41 -1.29 10.15 4.75
C ASP A 41 -0.62 9.48 5.97
N GLY A 42 0.62 8.98 5.80
CA GLY A 42 1.36 8.18 6.77
C GLY A 42 0.88 6.73 6.87
N MET A 43 -0.29 6.40 6.30
CA MET A 43 -0.89 5.06 6.31
C MET A 43 -0.54 4.25 5.07
N THR A 44 -0.23 4.95 3.98
CA THR A 44 0.04 4.37 2.67
C THR A 44 1.45 4.68 2.20
N THR A 45 1.98 3.85 1.31
CA THR A 45 3.21 4.10 0.54
C THR A 45 2.93 3.88 -0.94
N TRP A 46 3.78 4.41 -1.80
CA TRP A 46 3.70 4.22 -3.24
C TRP A 46 4.26 2.86 -3.63
N ALA A 47 3.68 2.27 -4.66
CA ALA A 47 4.09 1.00 -5.23
C ALA A 47 3.85 1.01 -6.73
N VAL A 48 4.56 0.13 -7.42
CA VAL A 48 4.39 -0.08 -8.85
C VAL A 48 4.07 -1.56 -9.10
N ASP A 49 3.07 -1.82 -9.93
CA ASP A 49 2.70 -3.19 -10.32
C ASP A 49 3.64 -3.78 -11.39
N ASP A 50 3.40 -5.04 -11.75
CA ASP A 50 4.18 -5.76 -12.77
C ASP A 50 4.13 -5.09 -14.16
N SER A 51 3.16 -4.21 -14.41
CA SER A 51 3.03 -3.46 -15.66
C SER A 51 3.79 -2.13 -15.65
N GLY A 52 4.39 -1.77 -14.52
CA GLY A 52 5.04 -0.48 -14.32
C GLY A 52 4.08 0.63 -13.90
N THR A 53 2.81 0.34 -13.57
CA THR A 53 1.81 1.36 -13.20
C THR A 53 1.93 1.75 -11.73
N LEU A 54 1.95 3.06 -11.47
CA LEU A 54 2.02 3.63 -10.13
C LEU A 54 0.66 3.58 -9.40
N GLY A 55 0.70 3.24 -8.11
CA GLY A 55 -0.41 3.42 -7.19
C GLY A 55 0.04 3.46 -5.74
N THR A 56 -0.91 3.41 -4.81
CA THR A 56 -0.65 3.32 -3.37
C THR A 56 -1.06 1.96 -2.81
N VAL A 57 -0.32 1.53 -1.78
CA VAL A 57 -0.59 0.36 -0.96
C VAL A 57 -0.47 0.72 0.52
N VAL A 58 -1.07 -0.08 1.40
CA VAL A 58 -0.93 0.11 2.85
C VAL A 58 0.52 -0.07 3.27
N CYS A 59 1.01 0.82 4.12
CA CYS A 59 2.38 0.76 4.62
C CYS A 59 2.59 -0.50 5.50
N PRO A 60 3.71 -1.22 5.37
CA PRO A 60 3.97 -2.44 6.16
C PRO A 60 4.07 -2.18 7.65
N SER A 61 4.72 -1.08 8.04
CA SER A 61 4.90 -0.74 9.46
C SER A 61 3.56 -0.49 10.15
N GLN A 62 2.63 0.17 9.44
CA GLN A 62 1.24 0.36 9.86
C GLN A 62 0.52 -0.98 10.01
N SER A 63 0.69 -1.87 9.04
CA SER A 63 0.08 -3.21 9.08
C SER A 63 0.61 -4.05 10.24
N LEU A 64 1.89 -3.94 10.56
CA LEU A 64 2.51 -4.57 11.72
C LEU A 64 2.00 -3.99 13.04
N HIS A 65 1.79 -2.66 13.10
CA HIS A 65 1.21 -2.02 14.28
C HIS A 65 -0.22 -2.52 14.52
N ALA A 66 -1.04 -2.59 13.48
CA ALA A 66 -2.39 -3.14 13.57
C ALA A 66 -2.42 -4.62 14.00
N ILE A 67 -1.42 -5.44 13.62
CA ILE A 67 -1.28 -6.80 14.17
C ILE A 67 -0.97 -6.76 15.65
N ALA A 68 -0.02 -5.93 16.07
CA ALA A 68 0.39 -5.83 17.47
C ALA A 68 -0.77 -5.40 18.36
N ASP A 69 -1.57 -4.42 17.90
CA ASP A 69 -2.76 -3.96 18.59
C ASP A 69 -3.81 -5.07 18.67
N ALA A 70 -4.12 -5.76 17.56
CA ALA A 70 -5.07 -6.86 17.55
C ALA A 70 -4.65 -8.07 18.41
N LEU A 71 -3.34 -8.33 18.52
CA LEU A 71 -2.79 -9.36 19.41
C LEU A 71 -2.88 -8.93 20.88
N THR A 72 -2.67 -7.64 21.18
CA THR A 72 -2.83 -7.09 22.52
C THR A 72 -4.29 -7.14 22.95
N ASP A 73 -5.22 -6.72 22.09
CA ASP A 73 -6.66 -6.82 22.32
C ASP A 73 -7.10 -8.27 22.56
N LEU A 74 -6.51 -9.24 21.83
CA LEU A 74 -6.79 -10.66 22.03
C LEU A 74 -6.30 -11.15 23.40
N ASP A 75 -5.09 -10.75 23.83
CA ASP A 75 -4.50 -11.11 25.12
C ASP A 75 -5.29 -10.51 26.30
N GLU A 76 -5.81 -9.29 26.13
CA GLU A 76 -6.60 -8.57 27.13
C GLU A 76 -8.09 -8.97 27.14
N SER A 77 -8.58 -9.67 26.12
CA SER A 77 -10.00 -10.05 25.99
C SER A 77 -10.38 -11.23 26.90
N ASP A 78 -10.64 -10.94 28.17
CA ASP A 78 -11.05 -11.96 29.15
C ASP A 78 -12.52 -12.44 28.97
N TYR A 79 -13.31 -11.84 28.07
CA TYR A 79 -14.74 -12.18 27.89
C TYR A 79 -15.28 -11.94 26.47
N THR A 80 -16.12 -12.90 26.02
CA THR A 80 -17.12 -12.90 24.93
C THR A 80 -16.79 -13.63 23.63
N ALA A 81 -17.84 -14.02 22.90
CA ALA A 81 -17.87 -15.09 21.91
C ALA A 81 -17.03 -14.80 20.65
N ASP A 82 -16.08 -15.68 20.39
CA ASP A 82 -15.23 -15.80 19.20
C ASP A 82 -14.21 -14.65 18.92
N PRO A 83 -13.35 -14.31 19.89
CA PRO A 83 -12.25 -13.34 19.71
C PRO A 83 -11.22 -13.85 18.68
N ALA A 84 -11.21 -15.15 18.41
CA ALA A 84 -10.39 -15.76 17.37
C ALA A 84 -10.77 -15.28 15.96
N HIS A 85 -12.05 -14.95 15.69
CA HIS A 85 -12.48 -14.49 14.37
C HIS A 85 -11.96 -13.09 14.02
N ALA A 86 -12.05 -12.15 14.97
CA ALA A 86 -11.56 -10.78 14.79
C ALA A 86 -10.02 -10.76 14.64
N ALA A 87 -9.31 -11.51 15.49
CA ALA A 87 -7.86 -11.66 15.38
C ALA A 87 -7.43 -12.31 14.06
N ARG A 88 -8.20 -13.30 13.56
CA ARG A 88 -7.95 -13.93 12.25
C ARG A 88 -8.08 -12.92 11.10
N ALA A 89 -9.13 -12.11 11.10
CA ALA A 89 -9.35 -11.10 10.07
C ALA A 89 -8.26 -10.01 10.07
N ALA A 90 -7.79 -9.62 11.27
CA ALA A 90 -6.66 -8.69 11.41
C ALA A 90 -5.34 -9.29 10.88
N LEU A 91 -5.05 -10.55 11.22
CA LEU A 91 -3.88 -11.28 10.72
C LEU A 91 -3.92 -11.47 9.20
N ASP A 92 -5.06 -11.82 8.62
CA ASP A 92 -5.21 -11.97 7.17
C ASP A 92 -5.01 -10.64 6.43
N THR A 93 -5.53 -9.54 6.99
CA THR A 93 -5.35 -8.19 6.45
C THR A 93 -3.88 -7.79 6.44
N ALA A 94 -3.20 -8.01 7.55
CA ALA A 94 -1.82 -7.61 7.67
C ALA A 94 -0.84 -8.53 6.92
N TYR A 95 -1.12 -9.84 6.85
CA TYR A 95 -0.40 -10.75 5.96
C TYR A 95 -0.54 -10.30 4.50
N SER A 96 -1.75 -9.96 4.06
CA SER A 96 -1.99 -9.46 2.71
C SER A 96 -1.23 -8.16 2.44
N ALA A 97 -1.16 -7.25 3.41
CA ALA A 97 -0.40 -6.01 3.30
C ALA A 97 1.13 -6.25 3.24
N CYS A 98 1.67 -7.17 4.06
CA CYS A 98 3.08 -7.57 3.98
C CYS A 98 3.43 -8.19 2.63
N VAL A 99 2.59 -9.08 2.09
CA VAL A 99 2.80 -9.69 0.77
C VAL A 99 2.76 -8.63 -0.33
N ASN A 100 1.80 -7.69 -0.26
CA ASN A 100 1.70 -6.59 -1.22
C ASN A 100 2.92 -5.67 -1.17
N SER A 101 3.48 -5.44 0.01
CA SER A 101 4.71 -4.66 0.13
C SER A 101 5.95 -5.40 -0.36
N ILE A 102 6.09 -6.70 -0.10
CA ILE A 102 7.19 -7.49 -0.67
C ILE A 102 7.12 -7.46 -2.21
N ALA A 103 5.92 -7.50 -2.78
CA ALA A 103 5.71 -7.33 -4.22
C ALA A 103 6.12 -5.91 -4.68
N ALA A 104 5.74 -4.87 -3.94
CA ALA A 104 6.14 -3.48 -4.22
C ALA A 104 7.67 -3.28 -4.16
N TYR A 105 8.35 -3.82 -3.13
CA TYR A 105 9.80 -3.79 -2.99
C TYR A 105 10.53 -4.51 -4.14
N ARG A 106 9.96 -5.60 -4.67
CA ARG A 106 10.52 -6.36 -5.79
C ARG A 106 10.49 -5.60 -7.11
N CYS A 107 9.58 -4.64 -7.28
CA CYS A 107 9.48 -3.79 -8.47
C CYS A 107 10.34 -2.51 -8.41
N GLY A 108 11.20 -2.38 -7.39
CA GLY A 108 12.24 -1.35 -7.35
C GLY A 108 11.87 -0.08 -6.59
N ILE A 109 11.27 -0.21 -5.40
CA ILE A 109 10.76 0.92 -4.61
C ILE A 109 11.05 0.73 -3.11
N ALA A 110 11.46 1.83 -2.46
CA ALA A 110 11.88 1.96 -1.06
C ALA A 110 10.73 2.24 -0.08
#